data_AF-A0A436GWH6-F1
#
_entry.id   AF-A0A436GWH6-F1
#
_cell.length_a   1.000
_cell.length_b   1.000
_cell.length_c   1.000
_cell.angle_alpha   90.00
_cell.angle_beta   90.00
_cell.angle_gamma   90.00
#
_symmetry.space_group_name_H-M   'P 1'
#
loop_
_entity.id
_entity.type
_entity.pdbx_description
1 polymer ?
#
loop_
_entity_poly.entity_id
_entity_poly.type
_entity_poly.pdbx_seq_one_letter_code
_entity_poly.pdbx_strand_id
1 'polypeptide(L)'
;MTSFVGANITKTYTAADLTGAESGKAPRLGDTYESYDGKVYRFVKYNQGAGAIAAVANNVVGFYAPAGVSAGQTNEVTSDVSDTAANGAGVLAAAPGNGEYAWIQVKGVATLTTALVSGADGNGLVLSATTDRTLKVAAAVTDTVCAYAIDASAKIVMCAFSY
;
A
#
# COMPACT_ATOMS: atom_id res chain seq x y z
N MET A 1 4.18 17.94 -9.35
CA MET A 1 3.51 17.17 -8.29
C MET A 1 3.33 18.13 -7.12
N THR A 2 2.09 18.47 -6.77
CA THR A 2 1.79 19.33 -5.62
C THR A 2 1.74 18.46 -4.37
N SER A 3 2.70 18.62 -3.46
CA SER A 3 2.66 17.94 -2.16
C SER A 3 1.54 18.52 -1.31
N PHE A 4 0.68 17.66 -0.77
CA PHE A 4 -0.40 18.09 0.12
C PHE A 4 0.17 18.52 1.48
N VAL A 5 -0.12 19.72 1.98
CA VAL A 5 0.39 20.19 3.30
C VAL A 5 -0.64 19.86 4.39
N GLY A 6 -0.22 19.16 5.45
CA GLY A 6 -1.08 18.83 6.60
C GLY A 6 -1.74 17.44 6.54
N ALA A 7 -1.13 16.47 5.86
CA ALA A 7 -1.65 15.10 5.76
C ALA A 7 -1.80 14.42 7.13
N ASN A 8 -3.02 13.97 7.46
CA ASN A 8 -3.24 13.07 8.59
C ASN A 8 -3.12 11.62 8.11
N ILE A 9 -1.91 11.07 8.30
CA ILE A 9 -1.48 9.80 7.72
C ILE A 9 -2.27 8.59 8.21
N THR A 10 -2.68 8.61 9.47
CA THR A 10 -3.39 7.49 10.11
C THR A 10 -4.92 7.63 10.04
N LYS A 11 -5.44 8.73 9.47
CA LYS A 11 -6.88 8.95 9.31
C LYS A 11 -7.42 8.17 8.10
N THR A 12 -8.60 7.58 8.26
CA THR A 12 -9.41 7.05 7.16
C THR A 12 -10.47 8.08 6.77
N TYR A 13 -10.90 8.03 5.51
CA TYR A 13 -11.89 8.94 4.95
C TYR A 13 -12.96 8.12 4.24
N THR A 14 -14.21 8.51 4.42
CA THR A 14 -15.33 8.03 3.63
C THR A 14 -15.47 8.84 2.34
N ALA A 15 -16.25 8.36 1.37
CA ALA A 15 -16.58 9.15 0.18
C ALA A 15 -17.30 10.48 0.53
N ALA A 16 -18.10 10.47 1.60
CA ALA A 16 -18.78 11.65 2.11
C ALA A 16 -17.80 12.67 2.71
N ASP A 17 -16.71 12.23 3.34
CA ASP A 17 -15.68 13.15 3.82
C ASP A 17 -14.99 13.89 2.67
N LEU A 18 -14.68 13.19 1.57
CA LEU A 18 -13.99 13.78 0.42
C LEU A 18 -14.84 14.81 -0.34
N THR A 19 -16.16 14.69 -0.29
CA THR A 19 -17.10 15.52 -1.06
C THR A 19 -17.91 16.49 -0.20
N GLY A 20 -17.96 16.26 1.11
CA GLY A 20 -18.77 17.00 2.08
C GLY A 20 -17.97 18.04 2.85
N ALA A 21 -18.01 17.96 4.18
CA ALA A 21 -17.48 18.99 5.08
C ALA A 21 -15.96 19.23 4.94
N GLU A 22 -15.21 18.21 4.50
CA GLU A 22 -13.77 18.30 4.25
C GLU A 22 -13.45 18.55 2.77
N SER A 23 -14.44 18.84 1.92
CA SER A 23 -14.21 19.15 0.50
C SER A 23 -13.23 20.33 0.35
N GLY A 24 -12.17 20.11 -0.44
CA GLY A 24 -11.06 21.05 -0.60
C GLY A 24 -10.01 21.06 0.53
N LYS A 25 -10.25 20.33 1.63
CA LYS A 25 -9.30 20.09 2.73
C LYS A 25 -8.88 18.62 2.83
N ALA A 26 -9.64 17.70 2.24
CA ALA A 26 -9.29 16.31 2.12
C ALA A 26 -8.31 16.08 0.95
N PRO A 27 -7.41 15.09 1.06
CA PRO A 27 -6.52 14.72 -0.03
C PRO A 27 -7.31 14.20 -1.24
N ARG A 28 -6.80 14.45 -2.44
CA ARG A 28 -7.34 13.85 -3.67
C ARG A 28 -6.71 12.49 -3.89
N LEU A 29 -7.44 11.60 -4.57
CA LEU A 29 -6.89 10.32 -5.01
C LEU A 29 -5.61 10.52 -5.82
N GLY A 30 -4.55 9.82 -5.43
CA GLY A 30 -3.22 9.91 -6.03
C GLY A 30 -2.35 11.04 -5.49
N ASP A 31 -2.86 11.91 -4.60
CA ASP A 31 -2.02 12.92 -3.96
C ASP A 31 -0.88 12.26 -3.19
N THR A 32 0.28 12.92 -3.21
CA THR A 32 1.46 12.48 -2.49
C THR A 32 1.81 13.44 -1.36
N TYR A 33 2.36 12.88 -0.30
CA TYR A 33 2.88 13.62 0.84
C TYR A 33 4.24 13.09 1.23
N GLU A 34 5.22 13.98 1.31
CA GLU A 34 6.54 13.69 1.88
C GLU A 34 6.57 14.24 3.31
N SER A 35 6.82 13.34 4.25
CA SER A 35 6.91 13.66 5.66
C SER A 35 8.33 14.10 6.05
N TYR A 36 8.47 14.72 7.22
CA TYR A 36 9.74 15.27 7.68
C TYR A 36 10.85 14.22 7.85
N ASP A 37 10.49 12.94 8.05
CA ASP A 37 11.43 11.84 8.20
C ASP A 37 11.81 11.18 6.86
N GLY A 38 11.40 11.80 5.73
CA GLY A 38 11.70 11.34 4.38
C GLY A 38 10.81 10.20 3.87
N LYS A 39 9.81 9.76 4.65
CA LYS A 39 8.80 8.82 4.14
C LYS A 39 7.86 9.54 3.19
N VAL A 40 7.50 8.85 2.12
CA VAL A 40 6.51 9.34 1.14
C VAL A 40 5.28 8.46 1.20
N TYR A 41 4.13 9.12 1.15
CA TYR A 41 2.82 8.51 1.18
C TYR A 41 2.04 8.90 -0.07
N ARG A 42 1.12 8.02 -0.50
CA ARG A 42 0.15 8.26 -1.57
C ARG A 42 -1.26 7.99 -1.07
N PHE A 43 -2.21 8.84 -1.43
CA PHE A 43 -3.61 8.70 -1.04
C PHE A 43 -4.37 7.79 -2.02
N VAL A 44 -5.01 6.74 -1.52
CA VAL A 44 -5.65 5.70 -2.33
C VAL A 44 -6.99 5.27 -1.74
N LYS A 45 -7.78 4.57 -2.55
CA LYS A 45 -9.01 3.88 -2.13
C LYS A 45 -8.70 2.42 -1.82
N TYR A 46 -9.23 1.90 -0.71
CA TYR A 46 -9.14 0.48 -0.37
C TYR A 46 -10.38 -0.28 -0.86
N ASN A 47 -10.14 -1.45 -1.44
CA ASN A 47 -11.15 -2.41 -1.86
C ASN A 47 -10.84 -3.75 -1.21
N GLN A 48 -11.83 -4.40 -0.59
CA GLN A 48 -11.61 -5.68 0.09
C GLN A 48 -11.44 -6.87 -0.87
N GLY A 49 -11.67 -6.68 -2.17
CA GLY A 49 -11.73 -7.77 -3.13
C GLY A 49 -12.89 -8.74 -2.87
N ALA A 50 -12.93 -9.80 -3.68
CA ALA A 50 -13.90 -10.89 -3.62
C ALA A 50 -13.73 -11.72 -2.34
N GLY A 51 -12.50 -11.84 -1.83
CA GLY A 51 -12.17 -12.50 -0.57
C GLY A 51 -12.57 -11.73 0.69
N ALA A 52 -13.11 -10.51 0.55
CA ALA A 52 -13.51 -9.65 1.65
C ALA A 52 -12.38 -9.42 2.68
N ILE A 53 -11.15 -9.25 2.19
CA ILE A 53 -9.96 -9.10 3.01
C ILE A 53 -9.96 -7.72 3.67
N ALA A 54 -10.18 -7.68 4.99
CA ALA A 54 -10.15 -6.44 5.76
C ALA A 54 -8.75 -5.78 5.74
N ALA A 55 -8.73 -4.45 5.66
CA ALA A 55 -7.51 -3.66 5.76
C ALA A 55 -6.94 -3.73 7.18
N VAL A 56 -5.61 -3.71 7.28
CA VAL A 56 -4.91 -3.65 8.56
C VAL A 56 -3.75 -2.68 8.39
N ALA A 57 -3.56 -1.78 9.36
CA ALA A 57 -2.44 -0.87 9.34
C ALA A 57 -1.10 -1.63 9.31
N ASN A 58 -0.13 -1.06 8.59
CA ASN A 58 1.19 -1.62 8.32
C ASN A 58 1.20 -2.94 7.54
N ASN A 59 0.10 -3.32 6.89
CA ASN A 59 0.09 -4.41 5.93
C ASN A 59 0.29 -3.92 4.50
N VAL A 60 0.81 -4.81 3.67
CA VAL A 60 1.14 -4.51 2.29
C VAL A 60 -0.10 -4.66 1.43
N VAL A 61 -0.23 -3.79 0.43
CA VAL A 61 -1.31 -3.82 -0.56
C VAL A 61 -0.74 -3.84 -1.97
N GLY A 62 -1.50 -4.45 -2.88
CA GLY A 62 -1.27 -4.39 -4.32
C GLY A 62 -2.28 -3.49 -5.02
N PHE A 63 -2.01 -3.15 -6.27
CA PHE A 63 -3.00 -2.48 -7.12
C PHE A 63 -4.17 -3.43 -7.38
N TYR A 64 -5.39 -2.91 -7.20
CA TYR A 64 -6.61 -3.68 -7.39
C TYR A 64 -6.80 -4.09 -8.85
N ALA A 65 -7.05 -5.37 -9.06
CA ALA A 65 -7.27 -6.00 -10.34
C ALA A 65 -8.25 -7.16 -10.14
N PRO A 66 -9.55 -6.96 -10.44
CA PRO A 66 -10.55 -8.00 -10.25
C PRO A 66 -10.13 -9.32 -10.91
N ALA A 67 -10.21 -10.42 -10.18
CA ALA A 67 -9.75 -11.75 -10.60
C ALA A 67 -8.29 -11.78 -11.11
N GLY A 68 -7.45 -10.89 -10.60
CA GLY A 68 -6.04 -10.76 -10.97
C GLY A 68 -5.79 -10.07 -12.32
N VAL A 69 -6.83 -9.59 -13.01
CA VAL A 69 -6.71 -8.96 -14.33
C VAL A 69 -6.81 -7.45 -14.19
N SER A 70 -5.69 -6.76 -14.44
CA SER A 70 -5.65 -5.31 -14.31
C SER A 70 -6.46 -4.63 -15.42
N ALA A 71 -7.36 -3.73 -15.02
CA ALA A 71 -8.06 -2.81 -15.90
C ALA A 71 -7.42 -1.41 -15.93
N GLY A 72 -6.16 -1.28 -15.47
CA GLY A 72 -5.46 0.00 -15.40
C GLY A 72 -5.75 0.82 -14.13
N GLN A 73 -6.20 0.17 -13.06
CA GLN A 73 -6.42 0.85 -11.78
C GLN A 73 -5.08 1.24 -11.14
N THR A 74 -4.93 2.52 -10.81
CA THR A 74 -3.69 3.06 -10.22
C THR A 74 -3.89 3.71 -8.86
N ASN A 75 -5.13 3.98 -8.45
CA ASN A 75 -5.46 4.63 -7.17
C ASN A 75 -6.41 3.78 -6.30
N GLU A 76 -6.70 2.55 -6.72
CA GLU A 76 -7.46 1.57 -5.94
C GLU A 76 -6.55 0.40 -5.61
N VAL A 77 -6.55 -0.01 -4.35
CA VAL A 77 -5.65 -1.02 -3.80
C VAL A 77 -6.42 -2.06 -3.01
N THR A 78 -5.86 -3.26 -2.92
CA THR A 78 -6.41 -4.36 -2.11
C THR A 78 -5.28 -5.12 -1.44
N SER A 79 -5.61 -5.80 -0.33
CA SER A 79 -4.75 -6.81 0.29
C SER A 79 -5.13 -8.24 -0.12
N ASP A 80 -6.21 -8.43 -0.87
CA ASP A 80 -6.66 -9.72 -1.40
C ASP A 80 -5.79 -10.16 -2.58
N VAL A 81 -4.97 -11.18 -2.37
CA VAL A 81 -4.01 -11.65 -3.37
C VAL A 81 -4.67 -12.08 -4.67
N SER A 82 -5.91 -12.60 -4.61
CA SER A 82 -6.66 -13.06 -5.77
C SER A 82 -7.18 -11.92 -6.65
N ASP A 83 -7.17 -10.68 -6.12
CA ASP A 83 -7.65 -9.46 -6.78
C ASP A 83 -6.55 -8.39 -6.90
N THR A 84 -5.28 -8.80 -6.95
CA THR A 84 -4.16 -7.88 -7.22
C THR A 84 -3.57 -8.09 -8.61
N ALA A 85 -3.02 -7.02 -9.18
CA ALA A 85 -2.22 -7.09 -10.40
C ALA A 85 -0.83 -7.74 -10.18
N ALA A 86 -0.59 -8.37 -9.02
CA ALA A 86 0.72 -8.80 -8.51
C ALA A 86 1.79 -7.69 -8.40
N ASN A 87 1.43 -6.42 -8.65
CA ASN A 87 2.27 -5.26 -8.42
C ASN A 87 1.97 -4.66 -7.03
N GLY A 88 3.02 -4.50 -6.22
CA GLY A 88 2.90 -3.81 -4.94
C GLY A 88 2.54 -2.34 -5.13
N ALA A 89 1.59 -1.83 -4.35
CA ALA A 89 1.18 -0.44 -4.36
C ALA A 89 1.75 0.35 -3.16
N GLY A 90 1.86 -0.28 -1.99
CA GLY A 90 2.43 0.35 -0.79
C GLY A 90 2.11 -0.40 0.50
N VAL A 91 2.41 0.24 1.63
CA VAL A 91 2.07 -0.24 2.98
C VAL A 91 0.98 0.65 3.57
N LEU A 92 -0.13 0.08 4.02
CA LEU A 92 -1.24 0.82 4.60
C LEU A 92 -0.82 1.58 5.87
N ALA A 93 -1.10 2.88 5.94
CA ALA A 93 -0.84 3.68 7.14
C ALA A 93 -2.01 3.65 8.14
N ALA A 94 -3.19 3.20 7.71
CA ALA A 94 -4.41 3.08 8.51
C ALA A 94 -5.15 1.78 8.15
N ALA A 95 -6.31 1.53 8.78
CA ALA A 95 -7.17 0.39 8.49
C ALA A 95 -8.52 0.85 7.90
N PRO A 96 -8.56 1.33 6.64
CA PRO A 96 -9.79 1.76 5.97
C PRO A 96 -10.78 0.61 5.80
N GLY A 97 -12.08 0.91 5.93
CA GLY A 97 -13.16 0.02 5.52
C GLY A 97 -13.21 -0.19 4.00
N ASN A 98 -14.11 -1.06 3.55
CA ASN A 98 -14.33 -1.27 2.13
C ASN A 98 -14.83 0.01 1.45
N GLY A 99 -14.14 0.43 0.38
CA GLY A 99 -14.49 1.63 -0.36
C GLY A 99 -14.08 2.93 0.35
N GLU A 100 -13.43 2.85 1.50
CA GLU A 100 -12.84 4.01 2.18
C GLU A 100 -11.45 4.34 1.63
N TYR A 101 -10.93 5.49 2.05
CA TYR A 101 -9.70 6.08 1.54
C TYR A 101 -8.69 6.26 2.67
N ALA A 102 -7.42 6.02 2.37
CA ALA A 102 -6.33 6.15 3.32
C ALA A 102 -5.01 6.42 2.60
N TRP A 103 -4.00 6.76 3.40
CA TRP A 103 -2.62 6.86 2.93
C TRP A 103 -1.95 5.48 2.92
N ILE A 104 -1.15 5.24 1.88
CA ILE A 104 -0.18 4.14 1.82
C ILE A 104 1.23 4.71 1.77
N GLN A 105 2.16 4.16 2.55
CA GLN A 105 3.58 4.47 2.47
C GLN A 105 4.18 3.80 1.23
N VAL A 106 4.84 4.60 0.41
CA VAL A 106 5.43 4.18 -0.88
C VAL A 106 6.96 4.30 -0.89
N LYS A 107 7.53 5.17 -0.02
CA LYS A 107 8.98 5.25 0.24
C LYS A 107 9.32 5.37 1.72
N GLY A 108 10.55 5.03 2.05
CA GLY A 108 11.12 5.12 3.40
C GLY A 108 10.92 3.84 4.20
N VAL A 109 11.41 3.83 5.44
CA VAL A 109 11.38 2.63 6.30
C VAL A 109 9.97 2.37 6.82
N ALA A 110 9.51 1.12 6.75
CA ALA A 110 8.25 0.66 7.34
C ALA A 110 8.48 -0.59 8.19
N THR A 111 7.73 -0.71 9.29
CA THR A 111 7.66 -1.94 10.08
C THR A 111 6.34 -2.61 9.79
N LEU A 112 6.37 -3.81 9.20
CA LEU A 112 5.17 -4.52 8.78
C LEU A 112 4.51 -5.24 9.96
N THR A 113 3.18 -5.37 9.92
CA THR A 113 2.45 -6.19 10.89
C THR A 113 2.71 -7.69 10.65
N THR A 114 2.64 -8.12 9.38
CA THR A 114 2.92 -9.49 8.94
C THR A 114 4.42 -9.74 8.73
N ALA A 115 4.87 -10.96 9.01
CA ALA A 115 6.19 -11.40 8.57
C ALA A 115 6.26 -11.57 7.04
N LEU A 116 7.48 -11.58 6.50
CA LEU A 116 7.71 -11.95 5.11
C LEU A 116 7.35 -13.43 4.91
N VAL A 117 6.77 -13.77 3.75
CA VAL A 117 6.58 -15.18 3.35
C VAL A 117 7.94 -15.85 3.14
N SER A 118 8.90 -15.09 2.61
CA SER A 118 10.29 -15.51 2.43
C SER A 118 11.20 -14.31 2.28
N GLY A 119 12.48 -14.51 2.57
CA GLY A 119 13.54 -13.50 2.43
C GLY A 119 14.40 -13.40 3.69
N ALA A 120 15.56 -12.77 3.52
CA ALA A 120 16.48 -12.37 4.57
C ALA A 120 16.89 -10.91 4.34
N ASP A 121 17.70 -10.37 5.24
CA ASP A 121 18.18 -9.00 5.14
C ASP A 121 18.92 -8.75 3.81
N GLY A 122 18.65 -7.61 3.19
CA GLY A 122 19.21 -7.22 1.90
C GLY A 122 18.48 -7.78 0.67
N ASN A 123 17.52 -8.70 0.83
CA ASN A 123 16.75 -9.21 -0.30
C ASN A 123 15.80 -8.15 -0.90
N GLY A 124 15.71 -8.11 -2.23
CA GLY A 124 14.62 -7.46 -2.94
C GLY A 124 13.32 -8.23 -2.77
N LEU A 125 12.23 -7.51 -2.52
CA LEU A 125 10.93 -8.06 -2.18
C LEU A 125 9.87 -7.68 -3.22
N VAL A 126 8.94 -8.61 -3.45
CA VAL A 126 7.72 -8.41 -4.25
C VAL A 126 6.48 -8.73 -3.44
N LEU A 127 5.32 -8.25 -3.92
CA LEU A 127 4.04 -8.64 -3.38
C LEU A 127 3.88 -10.16 -3.46
N SER A 128 3.45 -10.78 -2.37
CA SER A 128 3.17 -12.20 -2.35
C SER A 128 1.98 -12.51 -3.26
N ALA A 129 2.11 -13.55 -4.09
CA ALA A 129 1.04 -14.07 -4.93
C ALA A 129 0.30 -15.26 -4.28
N THR A 130 0.64 -15.61 -3.03
CA THR A 130 0.09 -16.79 -2.33
C THR A 130 -0.46 -16.47 -0.95
N THR A 131 -0.20 -15.29 -0.40
CA THR A 131 -0.57 -14.93 0.96
C THR A 131 -0.93 -13.47 1.02
N ASP A 132 -2.17 -13.18 1.38
CA ASP A 132 -2.67 -11.82 1.54
C ASP A 132 -1.75 -10.98 2.42
N ARG A 133 -1.66 -9.68 2.13
CA ARG A 133 -1.00 -8.67 2.99
C ARG A 133 0.52 -8.76 3.10
N THR A 134 1.16 -9.72 2.45
CA THR A 134 2.58 -10.04 2.66
C THR A 134 3.49 -9.76 1.47
N LEU A 135 4.79 -9.70 1.75
CA LEU A 135 5.86 -9.67 0.76
C LEU A 135 6.62 -11.00 0.76
N LYS A 136 7.27 -11.31 -0.35
CA LYS A 136 8.17 -12.44 -0.52
C LYS A 136 9.44 -12.03 -1.26
N VAL A 137 10.47 -12.86 -1.22
CA VAL A 137 11.68 -12.64 -2.02
C VAL A 137 11.36 -12.63 -3.52
N ALA A 138 11.96 -11.68 -4.25
CA ALA A 138 11.95 -11.70 -5.71
C ALA A 138 12.73 -12.93 -6.21
N ALA A 139 12.15 -13.65 -7.17
CA ALA A 139 12.71 -14.90 -7.71
C ALA A 139 13.09 -14.78 -9.19
N ALA A 140 12.47 -13.86 -9.94
CA ALA A 140 12.75 -13.63 -11.34
C ALA A 140 13.33 -12.23 -11.57
N VAL A 141 14.18 -12.07 -12.58
CA VAL A 141 14.72 -10.76 -12.99
C VAL A 141 13.65 -9.82 -13.54
N THR A 142 12.50 -10.37 -13.94
CA THR A 142 11.32 -9.64 -14.40
C THR A 142 10.43 -9.19 -13.24
N ASP A 143 10.72 -9.62 -12.02
CA ASP A 143 9.92 -9.27 -10.86
C ASP A 143 10.01 -7.76 -10.60
N THR A 144 8.84 -7.15 -10.37
CA THR A 144 8.76 -5.75 -9.99
C THR A 144 9.04 -5.61 -8.51
N VAL A 145 10.33 -5.49 -8.16
CA VAL A 145 10.77 -5.24 -6.78
C VAL A 145 10.13 -3.96 -6.26
N CYS A 146 9.45 -4.06 -5.12
CA CYS A 146 8.69 -2.95 -4.51
C CYS A 146 9.16 -2.59 -3.10
N ALA A 147 10.03 -3.40 -2.49
CA ALA A 147 10.67 -3.10 -1.22
C ALA A 147 11.98 -3.89 -1.06
N TYR A 148 12.76 -3.55 -0.03
CA TYR A 148 13.96 -4.28 0.37
C TYR A 148 13.87 -4.66 1.84
N ALA A 149 14.23 -5.89 2.19
CA ALA A 149 14.33 -6.30 3.59
C ALA A 149 15.52 -5.59 4.26
N ILE A 150 15.27 -4.88 5.35
CA ILE A 150 16.32 -4.23 6.16
C ILE A 150 16.63 -5.08 7.39
N ASP A 151 15.58 -5.52 8.09
CA ASP A 151 15.64 -6.52 9.15
C ASP A 151 14.39 -7.40 9.04
N ALA A 152 14.53 -8.55 8.38
CA ALA A 152 13.43 -9.47 8.14
C ALA A 152 12.87 -10.04 9.46
N SER A 153 13.73 -10.22 10.47
CA SER A 153 13.34 -10.75 11.78
C SER A 153 12.49 -9.76 12.58
N ALA A 154 12.78 -8.46 12.44
CA ALA A 154 11.99 -7.37 13.02
C ALA A 154 10.88 -6.85 12.09
N LYS A 155 10.70 -7.46 10.90
CA LYS A 155 9.70 -7.08 9.87
C LYS A 155 9.92 -5.66 9.33
N ILE A 156 11.16 -5.19 9.31
CA ILE A 156 11.52 -3.86 8.84
C ILE A 156 11.92 -3.93 7.37
N VAL A 157 11.26 -3.11 6.55
CA VAL A 157 11.53 -3.01 5.10
C VAL A 157 11.78 -1.56 4.70
N MET A 158 12.56 -1.37 3.64
CA MET A 158 12.66 -0.11 2.93
C MET A 158 11.66 -0.11 1.77
N CYS A 159 10.62 0.70 1.87
CA CYS A 159 9.62 0.88 0.82
C CYS A 159 10.27 1.51 -0.41
N ALA A 160 10.04 0.92 -1.58
CA ALA A 160 10.51 1.40 -2.87
C ALA A 160 9.42 1.18 -3.94
N PHE A 161 8.16 1.39 -3.56
CA PHE A 161 7.02 1.20 -4.45
C PHE A 161 7.02 2.29 -5.53
N SER A 162 6.58 1.94 -6.74
CA SER A 162 6.39 2.94 -7.81
C SER A 162 5.13 3.76 -7.54
N TYR A 163 5.24 5.09 -7.54
CA TYR A 163 4.11 5.99 -7.26
C TYR A 163 4.15 7.30 -8.04
#